data_AF-A0A263DK90-F1
#
_entry.id   AF-A0A263DK90-F1
#
_cell.length_a   1.000
_cell.length_b   1.000
_cell.length_c   1.000
_cell.angle_alpha   90.00
_cell.angle_beta   90.00
_cell.angle_gamma   90.00
#
_symmetry.space_group_name_H-M   'P 1'
#
loop_
_entity.id
_entity.type
_entity.pdbx_description
1 polymer ?
#
loop_
_entity_poly.entity_id
_entity_poly.type
_entity_poly.pdbx_seq_one_letter_code
_entity_poly.pdbx_strand_id
1 'polypeptide(L)'
;MPWSHACPPHSVSVVTRSRSLPALLAAAACAAALALFGVPATAQAQPPSAVVVLGDSAASGEGANDYEPGTRGENDNWCHRSVHAYVHRTALADASVNLACSGAEAANVGFGAGTHHTEGSQAQRLVEVAGEHRVTTVIVQIGANDDAALTATGIACIRAFIDPREPPCRETLGPLVPERMAATATKVEAAVDDVRAAMRQAGYADDGYALVLASYASPVTEHMLPLQPAAGCPYSRADAGWGRTELFPALSEALRGVAERTGARFLDMVRATEGFEACTKPLQAQEWQRRITVDPEALVYGGLDAVGFHLAQESFHPTAAAHAQMGRCIGEFVRSGSAGAACVAGADGRTHLESEPATTPAA
;
A
#
# COMPACT_ATOMS: atom_id res chain seq x y z
N MET A 1 83.64 -47.75 71.11
CA MET A 1 83.63 -47.40 72.55
C MET A 1 83.04 -45.99 72.69
N PRO A 2 82.25 -45.73 73.74
CA PRO A 2 80.89 -45.14 73.66
C PRO A 2 80.92 -43.59 73.69
N TRP A 3 79.83 -42.82 73.62
CA TRP A 3 78.73 -42.73 74.58
C TRP A 3 77.48 -42.05 73.98
N SER A 4 76.35 -42.44 74.56
CA SER A 4 74.96 -42.20 74.21
C SER A 4 74.46 -40.78 74.52
N HIS A 5 73.52 -40.25 73.72
CA HIS A 5 72.47 -39.35 74.21
C HIS A 5 71.16 -39.56 73.46
N ALA A 6 70.07 -39.54 74.23
CA ALA A 6 68.69 -39.86 73.86
C ALA A 6 67.96 -38.70 73.15
N CYS A 7 66.96 -39.03 72.34
CA CYS A 7 66.06 -38.09 71.66
C CYS A 7 64.60 -38.30 72.16
N PRO A 8 63.77 -37.26 72.31
CA PRO A 8 62.41 -37.37 72.84
C PRO A 8 61.37 -37.66 71.73
N PRO A 9 60.12 -38.02 72.08
CA PRO A 9 59.10 -38.39 71.09
C PRO A 9 58.45 -37.16 70.44
N HIS A 10 58.29 -37.20 69.11
CA HIS A 10 57.43 -36.28 68.37
C HIS A 10 56.02 -36.85 68.25
N SER A 11 55.05 -36.13 68.79
CA SER A 11 53.62 -36.36 68.66
C SER A 11 53.14 -35.93 67.27
N VAL A 12 52.49 -36.83 66.53
CA VAL A 12 51.79 -36.52 65.27
C VAL A 12 50.40 -35.98 65.60
N SER A 13 50.12 -34.71 65.28
CA SER A 13 48.77 -34.14 65.36
C SER A 13 47.97 -34.53 64.12
N VAL A 14 46.92 -35.33 64.32
CA VAL A 14 45.90 -35.62 63.31
C VAL A 14 44.99 -34.38 63.18
N VAL A 15 45.06 -33.69 62.04
CA VAL A 15 44.09 -32.64 61.68
C VAL A 15 42.84 -33.32 61.14
N THR A 16 41.78 -33.36 61.94
CA THR A 16 40.44 -33.73 61.51
C THR A 16 39.86 -32.60 60.63
N ARG A 17 39.70 -32.86 59.33
CA ARG A 17 38.88 -32.03 58.43
C ARG A 17 37.42 -32.09 58.89
N SER A 18 36.96 -31.08 59.61
CA SER A 18 35.53 -30.85 59.84
C SER A 18 34.88 -30.46 58.52
N ARG A 19 34.09 -31.37 57.95
CA ARG A 19 33.19 -31.06 56.84
C ARG A 19 32.08 -30.14 57.38
N SER A 20 32.22 -28.85 57.15
CA SER A 20 31.16 -27.87 57.37
C SER A 20 30.05 -28.06 56.33
N LEU A 21 29.12 -28.98 56.62
CA LEU A 21 27.86 -29.15 55.89
C LEU A 21 26.94 -27.89 55.82
N PRO A 22 26.99 -26.86 56.70
CA PRO A 22 26.01 -25.77 56.59
C PRO A 22 26.29 -24.79 55.44
N ALA A 23 27.51 -24.73 54.89
CA ALA A 23 27.84 -23.82 53.79
C ALA A 23 27.31 -24.30 52.43
N LEU A 24 27.23 -25.62 52.21
CA LEU A 24 26.72 -26.22 50.97
C LEU A 24 25.18 -26.15 50.88
N LEU A 25 24.48 -26.20 52.01
CA LEU A 25 23.01 -26.08 52.06
C LEU A 25 22.54 -24.63 51.82
N ALA A 26 23.28 -23.62 52.29
CA ALA A 26 22.96 -22.22 52.03
C ALA A 26 23.17 -21.83 50.55
N ALA A 27 24.24 -22.33 49.92
CA ALA A 27 24.50 -22.10 48.49
C ALA A 27 23.47 -22.81 47.59
N ALA A 28 23.05 -24.03 47.94
CA ALA A 28 22.01 -24.75 47.22
C ALA A 28 20.61 -24.09 47.37
N ALA A 29 20.30 -23.51 48.52
CA ALA A 29 19.05 -22.78 48.74
C ALA A 29 18.99 -21.46 47.96
N CYS A 30 20.11 -20.72 47.83
CA CYS A 30 20.18 -19.52 46.99
C CYS A 30 20.06 -19.83 45.48
N ALA A 31 20.66 -20.93 45.02
CA ALA A 31 20.51 -21.38 43.62
C ALA A 31 19.08 -21.85 43.31
N ALA A 32 18.42 -22.53 44.26
CA ALA A 32 17.02 -22.91 44.14
C ALA A 32 16.06 -21.71 44.19
N ALA A 33 16.38 -20.66 44.96
CA ALA A 33 15.61 -19.42 44.96
C ALA A 33 15.71 -18.66 43.63
N LEU A 34 16.88 -18.64 42.98
CA LEU A 34 17.05 -18.08 41.62
C LEU A 34 16.32 -18.88 40.52
N ALA A 35 16.05 -20.17 40.75
CA ALA A 35 15.23 -20.99 39.85
C ALA A 35 13.71 -20.81 40.09
N LEU A 36 13.29 -20.35 41.27
CA LEU A 36 11.89 -20.11 41.63
C LEU A 36 11.45 -18.66 41.35
N PHE A 37 12.37 -17.70 41.40
CA PHE A 37 12.16 -16.33 40.96
C PHE A 37 12.79 -16.17 39.57
N GLY A 38 12.08 -16.64 38.56
CA GLY A 38 12.49 -16.47 37.16
C GLY A 38 12.93 -15.03 36.92
N VAL A 39 14.06 -14.86 36.23
CA VAL A 39 14.52 -13.56 35.73
C VAL A 39 13.30 -12.91 35.08
N PRO A 40 12.90 -11.68 35.47
CA PRO A 40 11.79 -11.02 34.79
C PRO A 40 12.18 -11.02 33.31
N ALA A 41 11.40 -11.73 32.48
CA ALA A 41 11.57 -11.65 31.05
C ALA A 41 11.50 -10.17 30.73
N THR A 42 12.61 -9.59 30.29
CA THR A 42 12.60 -8.23 29.76
C THR A 42 11.59 -8.30 28.63
N ALA A 43 10.40 -7.75 28.85
CA ALA A 43 9.38 -7.65 27.81
C ALA A 43 10.02 -6.86 26.70
N GLN A 44 10.47 -7.55 25.67
CA GLN A 44 11.09 -6.93 24.51
C GLN A 44 10.00 -6.04 23.92
N ALA A 45 10.25 -4.72 23.89
CA ALA A 45 9.28 -3.77 23.37
C ALA A 45 8.89 -4.25 21.97
N GLN A 46 7.60 -4.53 21.75
CA GLN A 46 7.14 -4.94 20.44
C GLN A 46 7.43 -3.79 19.46
N PRO A 47 7.90 -4.10 18.24
CA PRO A 47 8.09 -3.07 17.23
C PRO A 47 6.77 -2.31 16.98
N PRO A 48 6.84 -1.02 16.63
CA PRO A 48 5.65 -0.23 16.34
C PRO A 48 4.81 -0.90 15.26
N SER A 49 3.49 -0.77 15.37
CA SER A 49 2.60 -1.27 14.33
C SER A 49 2.75 -0.44 13.06
N ALA A 50 2.60 -1.08 11.89
CA ALA A 50 2.61 -0.39 10.61
C ALA A 50 1.45 -0.81 9.70
N VAL A 51 0.92 0.18 8.98
CA VAL A 51 0.16 -0.02 7.74
C VAL A 51 1.07 0.27 6.55
N VAL A 52 1.11 -0.63 5.57
CA VAL A 52 1.97 -0.49 4.38
C VAL A 52 1.09 -0.45 3.14
N VAL A 53 1.37 0.47 2.21
CA VAL A 53 0.74 0.46 0.88
C VAL A 53 1.76 0.16 -0.21
N LEU A 54 1.38 -0.70 -1.15
CA LEU A 54 2.07 -1.02 -2.38
C LEU A 54 1.13 -0.71 -3.55
N GLY A 55 1.69 -0.36 -4.70
CA GLY A 55 0.89 -0.03 -5.87
C GLY A 55 1.49 1.00 -6.80
N ASP A 56 0.60 1.62 -7.56
CA ASP A 56 0.93 2.63 -8.57
C ASP A 56 0.71 4.08 -8.09
N SER A 57 0.45 4.99 -9.03
CA SER A 57 0.25 6.41 -8.78
C SER A 57 -0.93 6.69 -7.84
N ALA A 58 -2.03 5.94 -7.97
CA ALA A 58 -3.21 6.10 -7.12
C ALA A 58 -2.91 5.75 -5.65
N ALA A 59 -2.01 4.81 -5.41
CA ALA A 59 -1.51 4.47 -4.07
C ALA A 59 -0.44 5.43 -3.57
N SER A 60 0.47 5.87 -4.46
CA SER A 60 1.58 6.77 -4.12
C SER A 60 1.11 8.13 -3.58
N GLY A 61 -0.09 8.56 -3.97
CA GLY A 61 -0.61 9.88 -3.65
C GLY A 61 -0.29 10.94 -4.71
N GLU A 62 -0.05 10.50 -5.94
CA GLU A 62 -0.01 11.37 -7.12
C GLU A 62 -1.20 12.35 -7.11
N GLY A 63 -0.95 13.64 -7.32
CA GLY A 63 -1.98 14.67 -7.32
C GLY A 63 -2.38 15.18 -5.93
N ALA A 64 -1.90 14.56 -4.85
CA ALA A 64 -2.12 15.02 -3.49
C ALA A 64 -1.08 16.05 -3.00
N ASN A 65 -0.12 16.43 -3.85
CA ASN A 65 0.95 17.41 -3.57
C ASN A 65 1.87 17.00 -2.40
N ASP A 66 2.77 17.88 -1.96
CA ASP A 66 3.71 17.66 -0.83
C ASP A 66 4.42 16.31 -0.89
N TYR A 67 5.16 16.10 -1.99
CA TYR A 67 5.87 14.84 -2.25
C TYR A 67 7.09 14.67 -1.35
N GLU A 68 7.34 13.43 -0.95
CA GLU A 68 8.53 13.02 -0.22
C GLU A 68 9.79 13.47 -0.99
N PRO A 69 10.76 14.10 -0.31
CA PRO A 69 11.97 14.58 -0.96
C PRO A 69 12.66 13.46 -1.75
N GLY A 70 13.01 13.76 -3.00
CA GLY A 70 13.68 12.79 -3.86
C GLY A 70 12.74 11.82 -4.59
N THR A 71 11.43 12.09 -4.63
CA THR A 71 10.45 11.30 -5.41
C THR A 71 9.72 12.13 -6.46
N ARG A 72 10.10 13.40 -6.65
CA ARG A 72 9.50 14.36 -7.57
C ARG A 72 10.32 14.54 -8.85
N GLY A 73 10.99 13.47 -9.27
CA GLY A 73 11.88 13.43 -10.41
C GLY A 73 13.34 13.70 -10.07
N GLU A 74 13.68 14.03 -8.81
CA GLU A 74 15.07 14.21 -8.44
C GLU A 74 15.84 12.89 -8.57
N ASN A 75 16.99 12.93 -9.25
CA ASN A 75 17.82 11.75 -9.54
C ASN A 75 17.02 10.62 -10.23
N ASP A 76 16.12 10.97 -11.15
CA ASP A 76 15.29 10.05 -11.93
C ASP A 76 14.23 9.29 -11.11
N ASN A 77 14.02 9.64 -9.85
CA ASN A 77 12.98 9.03 -9.03
C ASN A 77 11.65 9.78 -9.18
N TRP A 78 10.75 9.22 -9.98
CA TRP A 78 9.40 9.74 -10.21
C TRP A 78 8.32 8.95 -9.47
N CYS A 79 8.65 8.30 -8.35
CA CYS A 79 7.64 7.56 -7.59
C CYS A 79 6.52 8.42 -7.02
N HIS A 80 6.74 9.73 -6.90
CA HIS A 80 5.73 10.75 -6.59
C HIS A 80 4.91 10.44 -5.33
N ARG A 81 5.61 10.09 -4.24
CA ARG A 81 4.95 9.72 -2.98
C ARG A 81 4.53 10.95 -2.23
N SER A 82 3.22 11.17 -2.08
CA SER A 82 2.70 12.29 -1.30
C SER A 82 2.62 11.95 0.18
N VAL A 83 2.99 12.89 1.05
CA VAL A 83 2.71 12.80 2.50
C VAL A 83 1.20 12.86 2.82
N HIS A 84 0.36 13.17 1.82
CA HIS A 84 -1.09 13.13 1.90
C HIS A 84 -1.72 11.86 1.35
N ALA A 85 -0.94 10.88 0.87
CA ALA A 85 -1.45 9.60 0.41
C ALA A 85 -2.35 8.92 1.46
N TYR A 86 -3.34 8.15 1.00
CA TYR A 86 -4.42 7.65 1.86
C TYR A 86 -3.92 6.73 2.98
N VAL A 87 -2.77 6.07 2.77
CA VAL A 87 -2.13 5.19 3.76
C VAL A 87 -1.85 5.94 5.08
N HIS A 88 -1.47 7.22 4.97
CA HIS A 88 -1.20 8.12 6.09
C HIS A 88 -2.47 8.69 6.75
N ARG A 89 -3.65 8.29 6.27
CA ARG A 89 -4.97 8.81 6.68
C ARG A 89 -5.91 7.71 7.22
N THR A 90 -5.40 6.49 7.40
CA THR A 90 -6.19 5.32 7.83
C THR A 90 -6.43 5.22 9.34
N ALA A 91 -5.52 5.76 10.15
CA ALA A 91 -5.49 5.62 11.61
C ALA A 91 -5.56 4.15 12.07
N LEU A 92 -4.84 3.25 11.38
CA LEU A 92 -4.81 1.82 11.67
C LEU A 92 -3.61 1.37 12.52
N ALA A 93 -2.53 2.14 12.52
CA ALA A 93 -1.26 1.77 13.10
C ALA A 93 -0.46 2.98 13.58
N ASP A 94 0.59 2.75 14.37
CA ASP A 94 1.49 3.78 14.88
C ASP A 94 2.31 4.44 13.76
N ALA A 95 2.69 3.62 12.78
CA ALA A 95 3.42 4.03 11.59
C ALA A 95 2.62 3.72 10.31
N SER A 96 2.93 4.44 9.25
CA SER A 96 2.38 4.24 7.91
C SER A 96 3.51 4.35 6.90
N VAL A 97 3.64 3.36 6.02
CA VAL A 97 4.73 3.27 5.04
C VAL A 97 4.15 3.22 3.64
N ASN A 98 4.67 4.08 2.75
CA ASN A 98 4.29 4.12 1.34
C ASN A 98 5.41 3.54 0.49
N LEU A 99 5.18 2.36 -0.08
CA LEU A 99 6.10 1.71 -1.02
C LEU A 99 5.62 1.84 -2.46
N ALA A 100 4.42 2.39 -2.68
CA ALA A 100 3.86 2.60 -4.01
C ALA A 100 4.72 3.58 -4.81
N CYS A 101 4.61 3.49 -6.14
CA CYS A 101 5.43 4.28 -7.04
C CYS A 101 4.64 4.57 -8.32
N SER A 102 4.55 5.86 -8.70
CA SER A 102 3.82 6.26 -9.89
C SER A 102 4.28 5.53 -11.17
N GLY A 103 3.30 5.13 -11.98
CA GLY A 103 3.52 4.38 -13.22
C GLY A 103 3.87 2.91 -13.04
N ALA A 104 3.89 2.38 -11.81
CA ALA A 104 4.17 0.97 -11.58
C ALA A 104 3.10 0.07 -12.22
N GLU A 105 3.56 -1.04 -12.78
CA GLU A 105 2.76 -2.20 -13.19
C GLU A 105 2.84 -3.30 -12.11
N ALA A 106 1.99 -4.32 -12.20
CA ALA A 106 1.98 -5.45 -11.26
C ALA A 106 3.36 -6.12 -11.10
N ALA A 107 4.16 -6.18 -12.17
CA ALA A 107 5.52 -6.72 -12.14
C ALA A 107 6.50 -5.92 -11.26
N ASN A 108 6.24 -4.63 -11.02
CA ASN A 108 7.05 -3.80 -10.12
C ASN A 108 6.66 -4.02 -8.64
N VAL A 109 5.43 -4.45 -8.40
CA VAL A 109 4.97 -4.85 -7.07
C VAL A 109 5.55 -6.21 -6.69
N GLY A 110 5.44 -7.20 -7.59
CA GLY A 110 5.93 -8.57 -7.37
C GLY A 110 7.44 -8.68 -7.20
N PHE A 111 7.92 -9.89 -6.86
CA PHE A 111 9.34 -10.17 -6.77
C PHE A 111 10.00 -10.15 -8.15
N GLY A 112 11.21 -9.59 -8.22
CA GLY A 112 11.96 -9.52 -9.47
C GLY A 112 13.21 -8.66 -9.35
N ALA A 113 14.07 -8.77 -10.37
CA ALA A 113 15.29 -7.96 -10.49
C ALA A 113 15.06 -6.63 -11.24
N GLY A 114 13.83 -6.38 -11.68
CA GLY A 114 13.47 -5.14 -12.37
C GLY A 114 13.60 -3.93 -11.44
N THR A 115 13.92 -2.79 -12.04
CA THR A 115 13.85 -1.48 -11.38
C THR A 115 12.76 -0.67 -12.05
N HIS A 116 12.02 0.11 -11.26
CA HIS A 116 11.08 1.11 -11.74
C HIS A 116 11.53 2.45 -11.20
N HIS A 117 11.77 3.41 -12.11
CA HIS A 117 12.57 4.60 -11.82
C HIS A 117 13.92 4.20 -11.21
N THR A 118 14.10 4.46 -9.90
CA THR A 118 15.33 4.16 -9.16
C THR A 118 15.18 3.02 -8.17
N GLU A 119 14.01 2.41 -8.05
CA GLU A 119 13.66 1.50 -6.96
C GLU A 119 13.40 0.07 -7.46
N GLY A 120 13.75 -0.93 -6.65
CA GLY A 120 13.47 -2.33 -6.93
C GLY A 120 12.06 -2.77 -6.54
N SER A 121 11.83 -4.08 -6.55
CA SER A 121 10.57 -4.74 -6.16
C SER A 121 9.95 -4.17 -4.87
N GLN A 122 8.67 -3.81 -4.92
CA GLN A 122 7.95 -3.36 -3.72
C GLN A 122 7.74 -4.52 -2.73
N ALA A 123 7.54 -5.76 -3.19
CA ALA A 123 7.47 -6.94 -2.34
C ALA A 123 8.79 -7.17 -1.56
N GLN A 124 9.95 -7.01 -2.20
CA GLN A 124 11.24 -7.10 -1.50
C GLN A 124 11.36 -6.03 -0.40
N ARG A 125 10.94 -4.80 -0.68
CA ARG A 125 10.93 -3.73 0.32
C ARG A 125 9.91 -3.94 1.43
N LEU A 126 8.79 -4.61 1.13
CA LEU A 126 7.84 -5.04 2.16
C LEU A 126 8.48 -6.02 3.14
N VAL A 127 9.35 -6.94 2.67
CA VAL A 127 10.13 -7.84 3.57
C VAL A 127 10.98 -7.01 4.54
N GLU A 128 11.65 -5.97 4.05
CA GLU A 128 12.49 -5.08 4.86
C GLU A 128 11.66 -4.35 5.91
N VAL A 129 10.56 -3.72 5.50
CA VAL A 129 9.64 -3.02 6.41
C VAL A 129 9.07 -3.96 7.47
N ALA A 130 8.68 -5.18 7.08
CA ALA A 130 8.10 -6.18 7.98
C ALA A 130 9.11 -6.78 8.96
N GLY A 131 10.42 -6.66 8.69
CA GLY A 131 11.49 -7.00 9.63
C GLY A 131 11.70 -5.96 10.74
N GLU A 132 11.30 -4.71 10.49
CA GLU A 132 11.48 -3.58 11.43
C GLU A 132 10.18 -3.19 12.15
N HIS A 133 9.03 -3.50 11.56
CA HIS A 133 7.71 -3.12 12.05
C HIS A 133 6.82 -4.34 12.25
N ARG A 134 5.84 -4.20 13.14
CA ARG A 134 4.72 -5.14 13.22
C ARG A 134 3.65 -4.74 12.20
N VAL A 135 3.74 -5.24 10.98
CA VAL A 135 2.80 -4.93 9.91
C VAL A 135 1.44 -5.55 10.20
N THR A 136 0.43 -4.71 10.40
CA THR A 136 -0.95 -5.15 10.68
C THR A 136 -1.85 -5.09 9.47
N THR A 137 -1.47 -4.32 8.46
CA THR A 137 -2.27 -4.11 7.26
C THR A 137 -1.36 -3.85 6.07
N VAL A 138 -1.60 -4.55 4.98
CA VAL A 138 -0.99 -4.32 3.67
C VAL A 138 -2.10 -3.97 2.69
N ILE A 139 -1.98 -2.82 2.04
CA ILE A 139 -2.92 -2.36 1.00
C ILE A 139 -2.20 -2.46 -0.34
N VAL A 140 -2.86 -3.06 -1.32
CA VAL A 140 -2.37 -3.15 -2.70
C VAL A 140 -3.39 -2.45 -3.60
N GLN A 141 -2.92 -1.52 -4.43
CA GLN A 141 -3.71 -0.90 -5.48
C GLN A 141 -2.85 -0.81 -6.74
N ILE A 142 -3.05 -1.77 -7.63
CA ILE A 142 -2.22 -1.98 -8.83
C ILE A 142 -3.08 -2.52 -9.98
N GLY A 143 -2.60 -2.43 -11.21
CA GLY A 143 -3.29 -2.93 -12.41
C GLY A 143 -3.75 -1.86 -13.40
N ALA A 144 -3.82 -0.59 -13.02
CA ALA A 144 -4.26 0.47 -13.95
C ALA A 144 -3.29 0.70 -15.11
N ASN A 145 -1.99 0.46 -14.88
CA ASN A 145 -0.91 0.62 -15.86
C ASN A 145 -0.60 -0.65 -16.66
N ASP A 146 -1.10 -1.81 -16.22
CA ASP A 146 -0.99 -3.08 -16.95
C ASP A 146 -1.91 -3.05 -18.20
N ASP A 147 -2.46 -4.19 -18.62
CA ASP A 147 -3.27 -4.28 -19.84
C ASP A 147 -4.54 -3.42 -19.80
N ALA A 148 -5.05 -3.09 -18.60
CA ALA A 148 -6.14 -2.13 -18.40
C ALA A 148 -5.79 -0.74 -18.97
N ALA A 149 -4.50 -0.41 -19.05
CA ALA A 149 -3.87 0.78 -19.63
C ALA A 149 -4.74 2.04 -19.54
N LEU A 150 -5.14 2.42 -18.32
CA LEU A 150 -6.08 3.52 -18.09
C LEU A 150 -5.51 4.85 -18.57
N THR A 151 -4.20 5.08 -18.41
CA THR A 151 -3.50 6.25 -18.93
C THR A 151 -3.61 6.35 -20.45
N ALA A 152 -3.29 5.27 -21.17
CA ALA A 152 -3.37 5.24 -22.63
C ALA A 152 -4.82 5.40 -23.13
N THR A 153 -5.78 4.78 -22.44
CA THR A 153 -7.21 4.95 -22.71
C THR A 153 -7.65 6.40 -22.52
N GLY A 154 -7.25 7.06 -21.42
CA GLY A 154 -7.54 8.46 -21.17
C GLY A 154 -7.00 9.38 -22.26
N ILE A 155 -5.74 9.18 -22.68
CA ILE A 155 -5.13 9.93 -23.78
C ILE A 155 -5.88 9.71 -25.09
N ALA A 156 -6.27 8.48 -25.41
CA ALA A 156 -7.04 8.18 -26.61
C ALA A 156 -8.41 8.89 -26.62
N CYS A 157 -9.10 8.94 -25.47
CA CYS A 157 -10.36 9.67 -25.35
C CYS A 157 -10.18 11.20 -25.49
N ILE A 158 -9.09 11.76 -24.97
CA ILE A 158 -8.77 13.19 -25.18
C ILE A 158 -8.49 13.46 -26.67
N ARG A 159 -7.75 12.58 -27.35
CA ARG A 159 -7.50 12.69 -28.79
C ARG A 159 -8.79 12.62 -29.59
N ALA A 160 -9.67 11.65 -29.29
CA ALA A 160 -10.99 11.52 -29.90
C ALA A 160 -11.88 12.75 -29.68
N PHE A 161 -11.72 13.45 -28.56
CA PHE A 161 -12.42 14.69 -28.30
C PHE A 161 -11.90 15.88 -29.12
N ILE A 162 -10.57 16.00 -29.26
CA ILE A 162 -9.92 17.15 -29.91
C ILE A 162 -9.94 17.02 -31.44
N ASP A 163 -9.73 15.82 -31.97
CA ASP A 163 -9.69 15.55 -33.40
C ASP A 163 -10.98 14.88 -33.87
N PRO A 164 -11.90 15.59 -34.56
CA PRO A 164 -13.15 15.01 -35.02
C PRO A 164 -12.98 13.93 -36.10
N ARG A 165 -11.76 13.68 -36.59
CA ARG A 165 -11.46 12.56 -37.50
C ARG A 165 -11.27 11.24 -36.76
N GLU A 166 -11.00 11.29 -35.46
CA GLU A 166 -10.89 10.11 -34.61
C GLU A 166 -12.30 9.66 -34.16
N PRO A 167 -12.61 8.35 -34.21
CA PRO A 167 -13.86 7.84 -33.64
C PRO A 167 -13.88 7.98 -32.11
N PRO A 168 -15.07 7.99 -31.47
CA PRO A 168 -15.17 7.98 -30.01
C PRO A 168 -14.37 6.83 -29.40
N CYS A 169 -13.56 7.11 -28.37
CA CYS A 169 -12.67 6.09 -27.80
C CYS A 169 -13.44 4.89 -27.24
N ARG A 170 -14.67 5.09 -26.73
CA ARG A 170 -15.52 3.99 -26.26
C ARG A 170 -15.85 2.98 -27.37
N GLU A 171 -15.90 3.41 -28.63
CA GLU A 171 -16.24 2.53 -29.76
C GLU A 171 -15.04 1.71 -30.21
N THR A 172 -13.82 2.25 -30.09
CA THR A 172 -12.59 1.55 -30.48
C THR A 172 -12.01 0.72 -29.34
N LEU A 173 -12.11 1.19 -28.09
CA LEU A 173 -11.52 0.54 -26.92
C LEU A 173 -12.52 -0.31 -26.13
N GLY A 174 -13.81 0.01 -26.16
CA GLY A 174 -14.87 -0.75 -25.50
C GLY A 174 -14.82 -2.25 -25.79
N PRO A 175 -14.73 -2.68 -27.07
CA PRO A 175 -14.64 -4.09 -27.42
C PRO A 175 -13.42 -4.84 -26.84
N LEU A 176 -12.35 -4.11 -26.47
CA LEU A 176 -11.11 -4.70 -25.95
C LEU A 176 -11.14 -4.86 -24.41
N VAL A 177 -12.09 -4.24 -23.72
CA VAL A 177 -12.13 -4.20 -22.25
C VAL A 177 -12.10 -5.60 -21.63
N PRO A 178 -12.93 -6.58 -22.04
CA PRO A 178 -12.95 -7.88 -21.36
C PRO A 178 -11.59 -8.59 -21.38
N GLU A 179 -10.90 -8.61 -22.52
CA GLU A 179 -9.59 -9.24 -22.67
C GLU A 179 -8.52 -8.52 -21.85
N ARG A 180 -8.51 -7.18 -21.90
CA ARG A 180 -7.57 -6.34 -21.14
C ARG A 180 -7.73 -6.53 -19.63
N MET A 181 -8.96 -6.63 -19.13
CA MET A 181 -9.22 -6.84 -17.72
C MET A 181 -8.80 -8.26 -17.27
N ALA A 182 -9.02 -9.28 -18.10
CA ALA A 182 -8.57 -10.65 -17.80
C ALA A 182 -7.03 -10.75 -17.76
N ALA A 183 -6.34 -10.11 -18.71
CA ALA A 183 -4.88 -10.04 -18.73
C ALA A 183 -4.33 -9.29 -17.49
N THR A 184 -4.95 -8.16 -17.15
CA THR A 184 -4.63 -7.40 -15.93
C THR A 184 -4.80 -8.24 -14.67
N ALA A 185 -5.95 -8.92 -14.53
CA ALA A 185 -6.23 -9.77 -13.38
C ALA A 185 -5.15 -10.84 -13.17
N THR A 186 -4.68 -11.45 -14.26
CA THR A 186 -3.63 -12.48 -14.20
C THR A 186 -2.33 -11.92 -13.62
N LYS A 187 -1.92 -10.73 -14.05
CA LYS A 187 -0.70 -10.08 -13.57
C LYS A 187 -0.84 -9.61 -12.12
N VAL A 188 -1.99 -9.03 -11.77
CA VAL A 188 -2.27 -8.57 -10.40
C VAL A 188 -2.35 -9.75 -9.42
N GLU A 189 -2.91 -10.88 -9.81
CA GLU A 189 -2.94 -12.10 -9.00
C GLU A 189 -1.54 -12.58 -8.63
N ALA A 190 -0.63 -12.64 -9.61
CA ALA A 190 0.78 -12.97 -9.35
C ALA A 190 1.45 -11.98 -8.37
N ALA A 191 1.19 -10.67 -8.53
CA ALA A 191 1.74 -9.66 -7.63
C ALA A 191 1.19 -9.78 -6.19
N VAL A 192 -0.10 -10.08 -6.03
CA VAL A 192 -0.73 -10.29 -4.71
C VAL A 192 -0.19 -11.55 -4.05
N ASP A 193 0.05 -12.63 -4.80
CA ASP A 193 0.69 -13.84 -4.30
C ASP A 193 2.13 -13.58 -3.83
N ASP A 194 2.88 -12.75 -4.55
CA ASP A 194 4.23 -12.31 -4.15
C ASP A 194 4.20 -11.44 -2.89
N VAL A 195 3.20 -10.56 -2.72
CA VAL A 195 3.01 -9.81 -1.47
C VAL A 195 2.77 -10.75 -0.29
N ARG A 196 1.96 -11.80 -0.46
CA ARG A 196 1.79 -12.83 0.58
C ARG A 196 3.10 -13.57 0.84
N ALA A 197 3.85 -13.90 -0.21
CA ALA A 197 5.15 -14.56 -0.09
C ALA A 197 6.16 -13.69 0.66
N ALA A 198 6.19 -12.38 0.41
CA ALA A 198 7.01 -11.42 1.16
C ALA A 198 6.65 -11.40 2.65
N MET A 199 5.37 -11.37 2.98
CA MET A 199 4.91 -11.43 4.38
C MET A 199 5.29 -12.76 5.05
N ARG A 200 5.15 -13.90 4.36
CA ARG A 200 5.60 -15.21 4.86
C ARG A 200 7.12 -15.26 5.04
N GLN A 201 7.88 -14.67 4.11
CA GLN A 201 9.35 -14.57 4.21
C GLN A 201 9.77 -13.71 5.42
N ALA A 202 8.99 -12.69 5.77
CA ALA A 202 9.17 -11.90 6.98
C ALA A 202 8.64 -12.59 8.26
N GLY A 203 8.13 -13.81 8.16
CA GLY A 203 7.68 -14.62 9.31
C GLY A 203 6.22 -14.41 9.73
N TYR A 204 5.40 -13.75 8.91
CA TYR A 204 3.98 -13.57 9.17
C TYR A 204 3.16 -14.78 8.69
N ALA A 205 2.20 -15.19 9.49
CA ALA A 205 1.12 -16.07 9.02
C ALA A 205 0.16 -15.27 8.12
N ASP A 206 -0.51 -15.96 7.19
CA ASP A 206 -1.44 -15.34 6.23
C ASP A 206 -2.67 -14.68 6.89
N ASP A 207 -3.00 -15.03 8.14
CA ASP A 207 -4.05 -14.44 8.97
C ASP A 207 -3.50 -13.44 10.01
N GLY A 208 -2.19 -13.21 10.04
CA GLY A 208 -1.52 -12.31 10.99
C GLY A 208 -1.63 -10.82 10.63
N TYR A 209 -2.16 -10.49 9.44
CA TYR A 209 -2.34 -9.13 8.93
C TYR A 209 -3.56 -9.07 8.00
N ALA A 210 -4.11 -7.87 7.82
CA ALA A 210 -5.13 -7.65 6.80
C ALA A 210 -4.47 -7.35 5.44
N LEU A 211 -4.73 -8.17 4.43
CA LEU A 211 -4.37 -7.88 3.04
C LEU A 211 -5.59 -7.29 2.32
N VAL A 212 -5.48 -6.04 1.85
CA VAL A 212 -6.55 -5.33 1.14
C VAL A 212 -6.14 -5.11 -0.31
N LEU A 213 -6.97 -5.54 -1.26
CA LEU A 213 -6.86 -5.17 -2.67
C LEU A 213 -7.93 -4.11 -2.98
N ALA A 214 -7.50 -2.90 -3.29
CA ALA A 214 -8.39 -1.77 -3.59
C ALA A 214 -8.48 -1.53 -5.10
N SER A 215 -9.69 -1.20 -5.60
CA SER A 215 -9.88 -0.79 -6.99
C SER A 215 -9.65 0.72 -7.18
N TYR A 216 -10.15 1.31 -8.27
CA TYR A 216 -9.90 2.71 -8.64
C TYR A 216 -11.19 3.51 -8.72
N ALA A 217 -11.11 4.78 -8.32
CA ALA A 217 -12.17 5.75 -8.52
C ALA A 217 -12.13 6.30 -9.96
N SER A 218 -13.31 6.52 -10.55
CA SER A 218 -13.37 7.16 -11.87
C SER A 218 -13.01 8.64 -11.78
N PRO A 219 -12.11 9.16 -12.64
CA PRO A 219 -11.64 10.54 -12.53
C PRO A 219 -12.56 11.57 -13.17
N VAL A 220 -13.42 11.14 -14.10
CA VAL A 220 -14.34 12.00 -14.87
C VAL A 220 -15.69 11.29 -15.05
N THR A 221 -16.73 12.05 -15.38
CA THR A 221 -18.11 11.56 -15.55
C THR A 221 -18.82 12.30 -16.69
N GLU A 222 -19.87 11.70 -17.25
CA GLU A 222 -20.84 12.37 -18.11
C GLU A 222 -21.48 13.63 -17.51
N HIS A 223 -21.42 13.79 -16.17
CA HIS A 223 -21.97 14.94 -15.43
C HIS A 223 -21.03 16.15 -15.33
N MET A 224 -19.92 16.18 -16.07
CA MET A 224 -19.04 17.35 -16.15
C MET A 224 -19.81 18.62 -16.54
N LEU A 225 -19.35 19.77 -16.05
CA LEU A 225 -19.88 21.10 -16.35
C LEU A 225 -19.95 21.39 -17.87
N PRO A 226 -20.81 22.31 -18.33
CA PRO A 226 -20.73 22.83 -19.69
C PRO A 226 -19.35 23.46 -19.95
N LEU A 227 -18.91 23.44 -21.21
CA LEU A 227 -17.57 23.92 -21.61
C LEU A 227 -16.43 23.22 -20.83
N GLN A 228 -16.60 21.93 -20.52
CA GLN A 228 -15.62 21.10 -19.84
C GLN A 228 -14.18 21.18 -20.39
N PRO A 229 -13.92 21.38 -21.70
CA PRO A 229 -12.54 21.47 -22.21
C PRO A 229 -11.85 22.73 -21.70
N ALA A 230 -12.57 23.86 -21.67
CA ALA A 230 -12.08 25.11 -21.11
C ALA A 230 -11.90 25.02 -19.58
N ALA A 231 -12.67 24.13 -18.94
CA ALA A 231 -12.51 23.84 -17.52
C ALA A 231 -11.31 22.93 -17.22
N GLY A 232 -10.69 22.28 -18.21
CA GLY A 232 -9.55 21.37 -18.05
C GLY A 232 -9.87 19.88 -18.19
N CYS A 233 -11.04 19.52 -18.73
CA CYS A 233 -11.43 18.13 -18.99
C CYS A 233 -11.87 17.96 -20.46
N PRO A 234 -10.93 17.83 -21.41
CA PRO A 234 -11.23 17.66 -22.83
C PRO A 234 -11.67 16.22 -23.15
N TYR A 235 -12.74 15.76 -22.50
CA TYR A 235 -13.41 14.50 -22.80
C TYR A 235 -14.80 14.78 -23.36
N SER A 236 -15.26 13.91 -24.26
CA SER A 236 -16.68 13.87 -24.58
C SER A 236 -17.44 13.33 -23.36
N ARG A 237 -18.65 13.83 -23.10
CA ARG A 237 -19.47 13.32 -21.98
C ARG A 237 -19.84 11.85 -22.16
N ALA A 238 -20.00 11.39 -23.40
CA ALA A 238 -20.31 10.00 -23.69
C ALA A 238 -19.12 9.06 -23.38
N ASP A 239 -17.89 9.46 -23.74
CA ASP A 239 -16.69 8.69 -23.40
C ASP A 239 -16.41 8.70 -21.90
N ALA A 240 -16.63 9.86 -21.23
CA ALA A 240 -16.52 9.94 -19.77
C ALA A 240 -17.57 9.08 -19.06
N GLY A 241 -18.80 9.05 -19.57
CA GLY A 241 -19.86 8.17 -19.07
C GLY A 241 -19.48 6.69 -19.20
N TRP A 242 -19.02 6.27 -20.40
CA TRP A 242 -18.50 4.92 -20.62
C TRP A 242 -17.36 4.57 -19.67
N GLY A 243 -16.42 5.49 -19.46
CA GLY A 243 -15.35 5.35 -18.47
C GLY A 243 -15.90 5.02 -17.08
N ARG A 244 -16.83 5.84 -16.59
CA ARG A 244 -17.41 5.71 -15.25
C ARG A 244 -18.28 4.46 -15.08
N THR A 245 -19.08 4.09 -16.09
CA THR A 245 -20.11 3.06 -15.95
C THR A 245 -19.72 1.69 -16.51
N GLU A 246 -18.67 1.59 -17.31
CA GLU A 246 -18.24 0.33 -17.91
C GLU A 246 -16.76 0.04 -17.66
N LEU A 247 -15.86 0.96 -18.00
CA LEU A 247 -14.40 0.70 -17.94
C LEU A 247 -13.90 0.48 -16.50
N PHE A 248 -14.18 1.43 -15.59
CA PHE A 248 -13.75 1.35 -14.19
C PHE A 248 -14.46 0.21 -13.43
N PRO A 249 -15.78 0.00 -13.59
CA PRO A 249 -16.45 -1.18 -13.06
C PRO A 249 -15.86 -2.51 -13.56
N ALA A 250 -15.51 -2.62 -14.84
CA ALA A 250 -14.90 -3.85 -15.37
C ALA A 250 -13.53 -4.14 -14.74
N LEU A 251 -12.70 -3.12 -14.52
CA LEU A 251 -11.45 -3.29 -13.77
C LEU A 251 -11.72 -3.67 -12.31
N SER A 252 -12.67 -3.01 -11.65
CA SER A 252 -13.04 -3.32 -10.27
C SER A 252 -13.47 -4.78 -10.11
N GLU A 253 -14.30 -5.29 -11.03
CA GLU A 253 -14.74 -6.68 -11.02
C GLU A 253 -13.60 -7.68 -11.28
N ALA A 254 -12.68 -7.35 -12.19
CA ALA A 254 -11.51 -8.17 -12.43
C ALA A 254 -10.61 -8.28 -11.17
N LEU A 255 -10.41 -7.16 -10.47
CA LEU A 255 -9.66 -7.10 -9.21
C LEU A 255 -10.40 -7.78 -8.06
N ARG A 256 -11.74 -7.70 -8.01
CA ARG A 256 -12.57 -8.46 -7.07
C ARG A 256 -12.31 -9.96 -7.22
N GLY A 257 -12.34 -10.47 -8.45
CA GLY A 257 -12.03 -11.87 -8.72
C GLY A 257 -10.63 -12.28 -8.27
N VAL A 258 -9.62 -11.39 -8.41
CA VAL A 258 -8.27 -11.63 -7.88
C VAL A 258 -8.30 -11.73 -6.36
N ALA A 259 -8.99 -10.82 -5.68
CA ALA A 259 -9.11 -10.84 -4.23
C ALA A 259 -9.73 -12.15 -3.72
N GLU A 260 -10.77 -12.64 -4.39
CA GLU A 260 -11.42 -13.93 -4.08
C GLU A 260 -10.46 -15.12 -4.22
N ARG A 261 -9.68 -15.18 -5.32
CA ARG A 261 -8.74 -16.29 -5.57
C ARG A 261 -7.54 -16.28 -4.63
N THR A 262 -7.07 -15.09 -4.26
CA THR A 262 -5.91 -14.90 -3.37
C THR A 262 -6.28 -14.80 -1.89
N GLY A 263 -7.59 -14.79 -1.57
CA GLY A 263 -8.09 -14.56 -0.21
C GLY A 263 -7.77 -13.17 0.36
N ALA A 264 -7.44 -12.19 -0.49
CA ALA A 264 -7.34 -10.80 -0.08
C ALA A 264 -8.75 -10.23 0.18
N ARG A 265 -8.84 -9.22 1.05
CA ARG A 265 -10.07 -8.47 1.27
C ARG A 265 -10.23 -7.44 0.15
N PHE A 266 -11.40 -7.37 -0.48
CA PHE A 266 -11.63 -6.45 -1.59
C PHE A 266 -12.26 -5.14 -1.14
N LEU A 267 -11.79 -4.01 -1.68
CA LEU A 267 -12.38 -2.70 -1.44
C LEU A 267 -12.67 -1.98 -2.75
N ASP A 268 -13.95 -1.87 -3.09
CA ASP A 268 -14.39 -1.18 -4.29
C ASP A 268 -14.31 0.34 -4.11
N MET A 269 -13.50 1.00 -4.93
CA MET A 269 -13.29 2.44 -4.94
C MET A 269 -13.99 3.16 -6.09
N VAL A 270 -14.72 2.44 -6.97
CA VAL A 270 -15.32 3.05 -8.18
C VAL A 270 -16.15 4.29 -7.85
N ARG A 271 -16.87 4.26 -6.73
CA ARG A 271 -17.74 5.35 -6.26
C ARG A 271 -17.12 6.20 -5.16
N ALA A 272 -15.84 6.03 -4.85
CA ALA A 272 -15.17 6.73 -3.74
C ALA A 272 -15.09 8.25 -3.97
N THR A 273 -15.18 8.70 -5.23
CA THR A 273 -15.21 10.11 -5.63
C THR A 273 -16.47 10.50 -6.41
N GLU A 274 -17.53 9.69 -6.34
CA GLU A 274 -18.77 9.94 -7.10
C GLU A 274 -19.39 11.31 -6.75
N GLY A 275 -19.68 12.12 -7.77
CA GLY A 275 -20.18 13.48 -7.62
C GLY A 275 -19.11 14.52 -7.23
N PHE A 276 -17.85 14.10 -7.10
CA PHE A 276 -16.68 14.95 -6.85
C PHE A 276 -15.57 14.72 -7.90
N GLU A 277 -15.89 14.11 -9.03
CA GLU A 277 -14.97 13.88 -10.14
C GLU A 277 -14.51 15.22 -10.78
N ALA A 278 -13.50 15.16 -11.63
CA ALA A 278 -12.94 16.34 -12.26
C ALA A 278 -13.98 17.03 -13.16
N CYS A 279 -13.99 18.36 -13.11
CA CYS A 279 -14.95 19.20 -13.82
C CYS A 279 -16.43 18.97 -13.44
N THR A 280 -16.75 18.44 -12.26
CA THR A 280 -18.14 18.31 -11.77
C THR A 280 -18.59 19.47 -10.89
N LYS A 281 -17.65 20.27 -10.36
CA LYS A 281 -17.94 21.39 -9.48
C LYS A 281 -17.49 22.73 -10.09
N PRO A 282 -18.18 23.84 -9.77
CA PRO A 282 -17.77 25.17 -10.25
C PRO A 282 -16.34 25.55 -9.84
N LEU A 283 -15.92 25.14 -8.63
CA LEU A 283 -14.58 25.41 -8.11
C LEU A 283 -13.77 24.12 -8.01
N GLN A 284 -12.54 24.15 -8.50
CA GLN A 284 -11.61 23.00 -8.46
C GLN A 284 -11.37 22.49 -7.03
N ALA A 285 -11.33 23.38 -6.03
CA ALA A 285 -11.13 23.01 -4.62
C ALA A 285 -12.29 22.17 -4.03
N GLN A 286 -13.43 22.08 -4.72
CA GLN A 286 -14.54 21.22 -4.33
C GLN A 286 -14.46 19.84 -4.99
N GLU A 287 -13.51 19.61 -5.89
CA GLU A 287 -13.35 18.34 -6.61
C GLU A 287 -12.35 17.46 -5.87
N TRP A 288 -12.58 16.15 -5.93
CA TRP A 288 -11.71 15.13 -5.35
C TRP A 288 -10.77 14.55 -6.40
N GLN A 289 -11.01 14.80 -7.68
CA GLN A 289 -10.14 14.42 -8.78
C GLN A 289 -9.58 15.67 -9.45
N ARG A 290 -8.30 15.63 -9.82
CA ARG A 290 -7.66 16.74 -10.53
C ARG A 290 -8.16 16.83 -11.96
N ARG A 291 -8.20 18.06 -12.48
CA ARG A 291 -8.34 18.32 -13.93
C ARG A 291 -6.99 18.11 -14.61
N ILE A 292 -6.89 18.35 -15.92
CA ILE A 292 -5.57 18.49 -16.55
C ILE A 292 -4.74 19.48 -15.73
N THR A 293 -3.65 18.97 -15.18
CA THR A 293 -2.73 19.71 -14.32
C THR A 293 -1.41 19.72 -15.03
N VAL A 294 -0.90 20.90 -15.32
CA VAL A 294 0.47 21.09 -15.81
C VAL A 294 1.29 21.50 -14.60
N ASP A 295 2.30 20.70 -14.27
CA ASP A 295 3.20 20.94 -13.13
C ASP A 295 4.53 21.55 -13.63
N PRO A 296 4.66 22.89 -13.68
CA PRO A 296 5.89 23.50 -14.16
C PRO A 296 7.08 23.20 -13.23
N GLU A 297 6.85 22.86 -11.96
CA GLU A 297 7.89 22.44 -11.04
C GLU A 297 8.54 21.10 -11.45
N ALA A 298 7.85 20.24 -12.20
CA ALA A 298 8.45 19.02 -12.76
C ALA A 298 9.68 19.34 -13.63
N LEU A 299 9.68 20.46 -14.35
CA LEU A 299 10.84 20.92 -15.15
C LEU A 299 12.01 21.39 -14.27
N VAL A 300 11.74 21.83 -13.04
CA VAL A 300 12.75 22.29 -12.09
C VAL A 300 13.49 21.10 -11.45
N TYR A 301 12.75 20.04 -11.10
CA TYR A 301 13.30 18.87 -10.40
C TYR A 301 13.78 17.77 -11.34
N GLY A 302 13.10 17.59 -12.48
CA GLY A 302 13.30 16.48 -13.42
C GLY A 302 13.95 16.84 -14.76
N GLY A 303 14.33 18.10 -14.99
CA GLY A 303 15.05 18.51 -16.20
C GLY A 303 14.30 18.21 -17.51
N LEU A 304 15.00 17.67 -18.52
CA LEU A 304 14.40 17.35 -19.83
C LEU A 304 13.51 16.10 -19.80
N ASP A 305 13.72 15.19 -18.84
CA ASP A 305 12.88 14.00 -18.68
C ASP A 305 11.46 14.35 -18.20
N ALA A 306 11.29 15.55 -17.63
CA ALA A 306 9.98 16.09 -17.32
C ALA A 306 9.14 16.43 -18.58
N VAL A 307 9.76 16.61 -19.75
CA VAL A 307 9.06 17.01 -20.98
C VAL A 307 8.20 15.86 -21.51
N GLY A 308 6.88 15.95 -21.33
CA GLY A 308 5.91 14.96 -21.79
C GLY A 308 4.95 14.53 -20.69
N PHE A 309 4.92 13.23 -20.39
CA PHE A 309 4.00 12.64 -19.41
C PHE A 309 4.17 13.25 -18.01
N HIS A 310 5.42 13.39 -17.54
CA HIS A 310 5.75 13.91 -16.21
C HIS A 310 5.29 15.36 -15.98
N LEU A 311 5.26 16.19 -17.02
CA LEU A 311 4.72 17.56 -16.96
C LEU A 311 3.21 17.60 -16.66
N ALA A 312 2.48 16.53 -16.93
CA ALA A 312 1.05 16.43 -16.70
C ALA A 312 0.66 15.23 -15.81
N GLN A 313 1.63 14.66 -15.09
CA GLN A 313 1.51 13.39 -14.35
C GLN A 313 0.35 13.38 -13.36
N GLU A 314 0.14 14.51 -12.68
CA GLU A 314 -0.91 14.68 -11.68
C GLU A 314 -2.33 14.72 -12.27
N SER A 315 -2.47 14.86 -13.58
CA SER A 315 -3.78 15.00 -14.23
C SER A 315 -4.68 13.81 -13.87
N PHE A 316 -5.93 14.08 -13.51
CA PHE A 316 -6.94 13.06 -13.24
C PHE A 316 -6.64 12.11 -12.09
N HIS A 317 -5.75 12.50 -11.17
CA HIS A 317 -5.50 11.75 -9.93
C HIS A 317 -6.27 12.33 -8.73
N PRO A 318 -6.44 11.55 -7.65
CA PRO A 318 -7.10 12.03 -6.45
C PRO A 318 -6.33 13.17 -5.77
N THR A 319 -7.06 14.16 -5.25
CA THR A 319 -6.50 15.26 -4.47
C THR A 319 -6.20 14.84 -3.02
N ALA A 320 -5.48 15.66 -2.25
CA ALA A 320 -5.29 15.44 -0.81
C ALA A 320 -6.62 15.30 -0.05
N ALA A 321 -7.68 16.01 -0.48
CA ALA A 321 -9.02 15.89 0.11
C ALA A 321 -9.63 14.51 -0.15
N ALA A 322 -9.45 13.98 -1.36
CA ALA A 322 -9.89 12.64 -1.72
C ALA A 322 -9.13 11.57 -0.93
N HIS A 323 -7.80 11.66 -0.87
CA HIS A 323 -6.98 10.73 -0.09
C HIS A 323 -7.34 10.72 1.41
N ALA A 324 -7.71 11.87 1.97
CA ALA A 324 -8.20 11.94 3.35
C ALA A 324 -9.49 11.13 3.55
N GLN A 325 -10.45 11.20 2.62
CA GLN A 325 -11.70 10.45 2.71
C GLN A 325 -11.52 8.97 2.36
N MET A 326 -10.75 8.64 1.33
CA MET A 326 -10.39 7.28 0.98
C MET A 326 -9.67 6.58 2.15
N GLY A 327 -8.69 7.24 2.77
CA GLY A 327 -7.97 6.69 3.91
C GLY A 327 -8.89 6.43 5.12
N ARG A 328 -9.82 7.34 5.39
CA ARG A 328 -10.86 7.12 6.42
C ARG A 328 -11.67 5.86 6.11
N CYS A 329 -12.19 5.74 4.89
CA CYS A 329 -12.99 4.59 4.47
C CYS A 329 -12.20 3.26 4.53
N ILE A 330 -10.93 3.26 4.11
CA ILE A 330 -10.03 2.10 4.27
C ILE A 330 -9.89 1.73 5.75
N GLY A 331 -9.71 2.71 6.63
CA GLY A 331 -9.64 2.47 8.07
C GLY A 331 -10.92 1.83 8.61
N GLU A 332 -12.09 2.33 8.20
CA GLU A 332 -13.39 1.77 8.55
C GLU A 332 -13.55 0.33 8.02
N PHE A 333 -13.15 0.09 6.77
CA PHE A 333 -13.15 -1.23 6.15
C PHE A 333 -12.30 -2.23 6.94
N VAL A 334 -11.03 -1.90 7.20
CA VAL A 334 -10.14 -2.82 7.90
C VAL A 334 -10.70 -3.17 9.29
N ARG A 335 -11.21 -2.16 10.02
CA ARG A 335 -11.83 -2.34 11.35
C ARG A 335 -13.15 -3.13 11.32
N SER A 336 -13.90 -3.12 10.22
CA SER A 336 -15.15 -3.88 10.11
C SER A 336 -14.93 -5.40 10.07
N GLY A 337 -13.74 -5.84 9.65
CA GLY A 337 -13.44 -7.26 9.42
C GLY A 337 -14.14 -7.88 8.21
N SER A 338 -14.86 -7.10 7.38
CA SER A 338 -15.57 -7.58 6.20
C SER A 338 -14.63 -8.07 5.10
N ALA A 339 -14.96 -9.17 4.42
CA ALA A 339 -14.19 -9.65 3.28
C ALA A 339 -14.26 -8.70 2.06
N GLY A 340 -15.38 -8.00 1.90
CA GLY A 340 -15.64 -7.05 0.80
C GLY A 340 -16.48 -5.87 1.27
N ALA A 341 -16.24 -4.68 0.70
CA ALA A 341 -16.99 -3.46 0.93
C ALA A 341 -16.75 -2.45 -0.21
N ALA A 342 -17.56 -1.40 -0.28
CA ALA A 342 -17.37 -0.29 -1.20
C ALA A 342 -17.17 1.03 -0.44
N CYS A 343 -16.26 1.86 -0.94
CA CYS A 343 -16.14 3.25 -0.53
C CYS A 343 -17.01 4.12 -1.44
N VAL A 344 -17.96 4.84 -0.85
CA VAL A 344 -18.95 5.65 -1.59
C VAL A 344 -18.94 7.09 -1.11
N ALA A 345 -18.73 8.03 -2.02
CA ALA A 345 -18.83 9.44 -1.72
C ALA A 345 -20.27 9.84 -1.35
N GLY A 346 -20.42 10.47 -0.19
CA GLY A 346 -21.68 10.99 0.31
C GLY A 346 -21.85 12.48 0.00
N ALA A 347 -23.11 12.92 -0.07
CA ALA A 347 -23.47 14.32 -0.24
C ALA A 347 -23.03 15.22 0.94
N ASP A 348 -22.66 14.63 2.07
CA ASP A 348 -22.08 15.29 3.23
C ASP A 348 -20.58 15.62 3.08
N GLY A 349 -20.00 15.34 1.91
CA GLY A 349 -18.58 15.59 1.64
C GLY A 349 -17.66 14.60 2.34
N ARG A 350 -18.14 13.39 2.61
CA ARG A 350 -17.37 12.29 3.21
C ARG A 350 -17.52 11.02 2.39
N THR A 351 -16.50 10.18 2.39
CA THR A 351 -16.61 8.82 1.84
C THR A 351 -17.04 7.88 2.95
N HIS A 352 -18.07 7.08 2.70
CA HIS A 352 -18.65 6.11 3.63
C HIS A 352 -18.35 4.70 3.18
N LEU A 353 -18.21 3.80 4.16
CA LEU A 353 -18.15 2.37 3.90
C LEU A 353 -19.57 1.82 3.70
N GLU A 354 -19.84 1.28 2.53
CA GLU A 354 -21.06 0.55 2.21
C GLU A 354 -20.77 -0.94 2.08
N SER A 355 -21.72 -1.78 2.50
CA SER A 355 -21.67 -3.21 2.16
C SER A 355 -21.79 -3.36 0.65
N GLU A 356 -21.04 -4.29 0.07
CA GLU A 356 -21.15 -4.52 -1.36
C GLU A 356 -22.54 -5.02 -1.72
N PRO A 357 -23.07 -4.63 -2.91
CA PRO A 357 -24.24 -5.27 -3.44
C PRO A 357 -23.96 -6.78 -3.55
N ALA A 358 -24.88 -7.62 -3.08
CA ALA A 358 -24.75 -9.05 -3.27
C ALA A 358 -24.58 -9.35 -4.76
N THR A 359 -23.47 -10.00 -5.14
CA THR A 359 -23.26 -10.46 -6.50
C THR A 359 -24.37 -11.43 -6.86
N THR A 360 -25.21 -11.06 -7.83
CA THR A 360 -26.10 -12.05 -8.45
C THR A 360 -25.20 -12.96 -9.27
N PRO A 361 -25.20 -14.28 -9.06
CA PRO A 361 -24.42 -15.18 -9.90
C PRO A 361 -24.79 -14.95 -11.36
N ALA A 362 -23.79 -14.72 -12.22
CA ALA A 362 -24.02 -14.68 -13.66
C ALA A 362 -24.68 -16.01 -14.08
N ALA A 363 -25.84 -15.92 -14.72
CA ALA A 363 -26.66 -17.06 -15.13
C ALA A 363 -26.09 -17.80 -16.34
#